data_AF-A0A1Y0LGA3-F1
#
_entry.id   AF-A0A1Y0LGA3-F1
#
_cell.length_a   1.000
_cell.length_b   1.000
_cell.length_c   1.000
_cell.angle_alpha   90.00
_cell.angle_beta   90.00
_cell.angle_gamma   90.00
#
_symmetry.space_group_name_H-M   'P 1'
#
loop_
_entity.id
_entity.type
_entity.pdbx_description
1 polymer ?
#
loop_
_entity_poly.entity_id
_entity_poly.type
_entity_poly.pdbx_seq_one_letter_code
_entity_poly.pdbx_strand_id
1 'polypeptide(L)'
;MKFKLALLVVAVAALSGCKKNDIDCGSADIQQNLAQRILNVIAEKTGALGNDPDALSHAKVVLDGFTQDEDQSTKEISQCKVNATLTDERNSGVALKGQVSYALSKDSAGHIVVDNRSVYAGTRQEAFKVVKIDETPEQKAWREKQEQAAAEQAKAEAEAKARQAAQDAALEKEITAAQSAPDSDFKPVNQQQLMLLFLENSGRQVSDDEKLGLLSAAWNSEKDPFKKNDMKAAELARINQELDAWKGVKLIQISKMNYRMNGKKDAASKQIITDAYLGIRKPGDYDFTKKSFPITMTGCNDSLKYGPQTLYSSRQNVKINLVKNIATCALTPKDEEDARRLSGLFTAMAPAVFTTDATAYLLISGYDADNVSVNTTLIRTDIQFYHNNYDAVTDKAPVLTWTLK
;
A
#
# COMPACT_ATOMS: atom_id res chain seq x y z
N MET A 1 46.82 40.94 -54.21
CA MET A 1 46.65 42.39 -53.94
C MET A 1 47.23 42.68 -52.57
N LYS A 2 48.21 43.59 -52.52
CA LYS A 2 48.82 44.10 -51.29
C LYS A 2 48.00 45.30 -50.83
N PHE A 3 47.60 45.35 -49.57
CA PHE A 3 47.31 46.61 -48.89
C PHE A 3 47.95 46.59 -47.51
N LYS A 4 48.94 47.47 -47.34
CA LYS A 4 49.45 47.95 -46.05
C LYS A 4 48.50 49.06 -45.57
N LEU A 5 48.24 49.12 -44.26
CA LEU A 5 47.96 50.29 -43.41
C LEU A 5 47.44 49.73 -42.08
N ALA A 6 47.73 50.22 -40.88
CA ALA A 6 48.71 51.15 -40.36
C ALA A 6 48.76 50.84 -38.85
N LEU A 7 49.94 50.95 -38.24
CA LEU A 7 50.08 51.07 -36.80
C LEU A 7 49.23 52.27 -36.33
N LEU A 8 48.29 52.02 -35.43
CA LEU A 8 47.88 53.03 -34.46
C LEU A 8 47.97 52.39 -33.07
N VAL A 9 49.13 52.59 -32.46
CA VAL A 9 49.34 52.39 -31.02
C VAL A 9 48.55 53.50 -30.34
N VAL A 10 47.31 53.21 -29.95
CA VAL A 10 46.63 54.03 -28.94
C VAL A 10 47.10 53.50 -27.60
N ALA A 11 48.14 54.13 -27.07
CA ALA A 11 48.46 54.07 -25.66
C ALA A 11 47.33 54.76 -24.89
N VAL A 12 46.28 54.01 -24.53
CA VAL A 12 45.45 54.40 -23.39
C VAL A 12 46.27 54.03 -22.17
N ALA A 13 46.96 55.03 -21.61
CA ALA A 13 47.46 54.99 -20.27
C ALA A 13 46.26 54.73 -19.34
N ALA A 14 46.04 53.47 -18.99
CA ALA A 14 45.30 53.14 -17.80
C ALA A 14 46.11 53.74 -16.64
N LEU A 15 45.51 54.73 -15.97
CA LEU A 15 45.88 55.14 -14.63
C LEU A 15 45.69 53.91 -13.72
N SER A 16 46.65 52.98 -13.76
CA SER A 16 46.80 51.96 -12.74
C SER A 16 47.35 52.68 -11.52
N GLY A 17 46.50 52.89 -10.52
CA GLY A 17 47.00 53.03 -9.16
C GLY A 17 47.95 51.86 -8.91
N CYS A 18 49.17 52.15 -8.46
CA CYS A 18 50.16 51.14 -8.18
C CYS A 18 49.57 50.16 -7.15
N LYS A 19 49.24 48.93 -7.59
CA LYS A 19 48.89 47.85 -6.66
C LYS A 19 50.02 47.74 -5.65
N LYS A 20 49.70 47.72 -4.35
CA LYS A 20 50.71 47.64 -3.28
C LYS A 20 51.52 46.34 -3.29
N ASN A 21 51.06 45.33 -4.04
CA ASN A 21 51.68 44.03 -4.25
C ASN A 21 51.34 43.49 -5.66
N ASP A 22 51.94 42.35 -6.05
CA ASP A 22 51.77 41.72 -7.36
C ASP A 22 50.79 40.53 -7.35
N ILE A 23 49.87 40.47 -6.38
CA ILE A 23 48.90 39.38 -6.23
C ILE A 23 47.60 39.73 -6.97
N ASP A 24 47.19 38.86 -7.89
CA ASP A 24 45.93 39.00 -8.62
C ASP A 24 44.77 38.33 -7.88
N CYS A 25 43.80 39.13 -7.42
CA CYS A 25 42.55 38.66 -6.83
C CYS A 25 41.74 37.76 -7.77
N GLY A 26 41.92 37.87 -9.09
CA GLY A 26 41.17 37.10 -10.09
C GLY A 26 41.85 35.81 -10.57
N SER A 27 42.99 35.41 -10.01
CA SER A 27 43.78 34.30 -10.57
C SER A 27 42.97 33.01 -10.71
N ALA A 28 43.01 32.41 -11.91
CA ALA A 28 42.24 31.19 -12.22
C ALA A 28 42.57 30.03 -11.27
N ASP A 29 43.81 29.97 -10.79
CA ASP A 29 44.33 28.91 -9.91
C ASP A 29 43.64 28.88 -8.53
N ILE A 30 43.03 29.99 -8.10
CA ILE A 30 42.35 30.08 -6.79
C ILE A 30 40.82 30.04 -6.90
N GLN A 31 40.24 30.25 -8.08
CA GLN A 31 38.79 30.44 -8.22
C GLN A 31 37.98 29.21 -7.80
N GLN A 32 38.40 28.01 -8.20
CA GLN A 32 37.73 26.76 -7.84
C GLN A 32 37.82 26.49 -6.33
N ASN A 33 39.00 26.73 -5.74
CA ASN A 33 39.22 26.55 -4.31
C ASN A 33 38.41 27.57 -3.50
N LEU A 34 38.37 28.83 -3.93
CA LEU A 34 37.61 29.90 -3.31
C LEU A 34 36.10 29.65 -3.41
N ALA A 35 35.59 29.22 -4.56
CA ALA A 35 34.18 28.89 -4.76
C ALA A 35 33.72 27.76 -3.81
N GLN A 36 34.51 26.69 -3.67
CA GLN A 36 34.21 25.60 -2.74
C GLN A 36 34.21 26.06 -1.28
N ARG A 37 35.16 26.91 -0.90
CA ARG A 37 35.22 27.47 0.46
C ARG A 37 34.03 28.36 0.75
N ILE A 38 33.66 29.24 -0.19
CA ILE A 38 32.47 30.10 -0.06
C ILE A 38 31.20 29.25 0.08
N LEU A 39 31.05 28.20 -0.73
CA LEU A 39 29.93 27.27 -0.65
C LEU A 39 29.81 26.64 0.75
N ASN A 40 30.92 26.10 1.28
CA ASN A 40 30.94 25.49 2.61
C ASN A 40 30.62 26.51 3.73
N VAL A 41 31.17 27.72 3.65
CA VAL A 41 30.92 28.78 4.64
C VAL A 41 29.47 29.25 4.59
N ILE A 42 28.88 29.38 3.39
CA ILE A 42 27.47 29.73 3.25
C ILE A 42 26.59 28.61 3.85
N ALA A 43 26.87 27.34 3.54
CA ALA A 43 26.14 26.21 4.10
C ALA A 43 26.17 26.19 5.64
N GLU A 44 27.35 26.44 6.23
CA GLU A 44 27.55 26.47 7.69
C GLU A 44 26.91 27.68 8.36
N LYS A 45 27.07 28.88 7.78
CA LYS A 45 26.63 30.14 8.42
C LYS A 45 25.18 30.48 8.20
N THR A 46 24.64 30.18 7.04
CA THR A 46 23.36 30.76 6.61
C THR A 46 22.19 29.79 6.76
N GLY A 47 22.45 28.49 6.89
CA GLY A 47 21.44 27.46 6.76
C GLY A 47 20.68 27.51 5.43
N ALA A 48 21.16 28.27 4.44
CA ALA A 48 20.45 28.55 3.18
C ALA A 48 20.27 27.31 2.29
N LEU A 49 20.98 26.23 2.61
CA LEU A 49 20.86 24.93 1.95
C LEU A 49 19.98 23.94 2.74
N GLY A 50 19.38 24.36 3.86
CA GLY A 50 18.53 23.54 4.72
C GLY A 50 19.30 22.47 5.53
N ASN A 51 18.55 21.54 6.13
CA ASN A 51 19.09 20.39 6.89
C ASN A 51 19.35 19.16 6.01
N ASP A 52 19.44 19.33 4.69
CA ASP A 52 19.61 18.23 3.77
C ASP A 52 21.10 17.83 3.67
N PRO A 53 21.47 16.59 4.03
CA PRO A 53 22.86 16.12 4.02
C PRO A 53 23.52 16.18 2.63
N ASP A 54 22.73 16.18 1.55
CA ASP A 54 23.24 16.19 0.17
C ASP A 54 23.17 17.57 -0.49
N ALA A 55 22.73 18.61 0.23
CA ALA A 55 22.48 19.93 -0.35
C ALA A 55 23.71 20.59 -1.00
N LEU A 56 24.91 20.24 -0.51
CA LEU A 56 26.18 20.68 -1.11
C LEU A 56 26.45 20.07 -2.49
N SER A 57 25.95 18.86 -2.78
CA SER A 57 26.12 18.22 -4.10
C SER A 57 25.24 18.83 -5.20
N HIS A 58 24.21 19.56 -4.79
CA HIS A 58 23.20 20.18 -5.64
C HIS A 58 23.43 21.69 -5.83
N ALA A 59 24.43 22.24 -5.14
CA ALA A 59 24.69 23.66 -5.06
C ALA A 59 25.97 24.06 -5.79
N LYS A 60 25.93 25.20 -6.49
CA LYS A 60 27.06 25.72 -7.27
C LYS A 60 27.27 27.20 -6.97
N VAL A 61 28.54 27.60 -6.80
CA VAL A 61 28.93 28.99 -6.64
C VAL A 61 29.65 29.46 -7.90
N VAL A 62 29.15 30.56 -8.48
CA VAL A 62 29.82 31.30 -9.56
C VAL A 62 30.37 32.60 -8.99
N LEU A 63 31.62 32.90 -9.34
CA LEU A 63 32.35 34.08 -8.86
C LEU A 63 32.54 35.08 -9.99
N ASP A 64 32.21 36.36 -9.73
CA ASP A 64 32.43 37.47 -10.67
C ASP A 64 32.89 38.74 -9.96
N GLY A 65 33.35 39.74 -10.72
CA GLY A 65 33.62 41.07 -10.17
C GLY A 65 34.76 41.14 -9.16
N PHE A 66 35.85 40.41 -9.40
CA PHE A 66 37.05 40.43 -8.57
C PHE A 66 37.67 41.83 -8.49
N THR A 67 37.84 42.34 -7.27
CA THR A 67 38.42 43.66 -7.00
C THR A 67 39.38 43.60 -5.82
N GLN A 68 40.40 44.46 -5.82
CA GLN A 68 41.35 44.62 -4.72
C GLN A 68 40.98 45.86 -3.90
N ASP A 69 40.95 45.71 -2.58
CA ASP A 69 40.81 46.80 -1.63
C ASP A 69 42.20 47.36 -1.32
N GLU A 70 42.59 48.41 -2.04
CA GLU A 70 43.93 49.03 -1.93
C GLU A 70 44.18 49.63 -0.55
N ASP A 71 43.14 50.09 0.15
CA ASP A 71 43.28 50.72 1.47
C ASP A 71 43.62 49.68 2.53
N GLN A 72 43.12 48.46 2.40
CA GLN A 72 43.37 47.35 3.32
C GLN A 72 44.49 46.38 2.87
N SER A 73 44.96 46.50 1.63
CA SER A 73 46.07 45.70 1.11
C SER A 73 47.42 46.20 1.64
N THR A 74 48.33 45.26 1.90
CA THR A 74 49.72 45.51 2.31
C THR A 74 50.68 45.02 1.22
N LYS A 75 51.99 45.15 1.45
CA LYS A 75 53.02 44.59 0.54
C LYS A 75 53.01 43.06 0.48
N GLU A 76 52.46 42.40 1.49
CA GLU A 76 52.50 40.94 1.64
C GLU A 76 51.11 40.27 1.50
N ILE A 77 50.03 41.05 1.67
CA ILE A 77 48.65 40.54 1.67
C ILE A 77 47.78 41.40 0.76
N SER A 78 47.03 40.77 -0.14
CA SER A 78 45.94 41.40 -0.90
C SER A 78 44.61 41.16 -0.23
N GLN A 79 43.88 42.24 0.06
CA GLN A 79 42.48 42.17 0.46
C GLN A 79 41.63 42.27 -0.80
N CYS A 80 40.79 41.27 -1.03
CA CYS A 80 40.03 41.08 -2.25
C CYS A 80 38.53 41.02 -1.96
N LYS A 81 37.72 41.47 -2.91
CA LYS A 81 36.26 41.32 -2.92
C LYS A 81 35.81 40.62 -4.19
N VAL A 82 34.82 39.76 -4.08
CA VAL A 82 34.21 39.03 -5.20
C VAL A 82 32.71 38.93 -5.00
N ASN A 83 31.92 38.99 -6.06
CA ASN A 83 30.51 38.66 -6.00
C ASN A 83 30.36 37.14 -6.16
N ALA A 84 29.65 36.52 -5.22
CA ALA A 84 29.29 35.11 -5.28
C ALA A 84 27.81 34.98 -5.61
N THR A 85 27.51 34.15 -6.61
CA THR A 85 26.16 33.74 -6.96
C THR A 85 26.04 32.24 -6.70
N LEU A 86 25.22 31.87 -5.72
CA LEU A 86 24.94 30.49 -5.34
C LEU A 86 23.61 30.05 -5.97
N THR A 87 23.61 28.95 -6.71
CA THR A 87 22.41 28.30 -7.26
C THR A 87 22.26 26.90 -6.70
N ASP A 88 21.03 26.48 -6.41
CA ASP A 88 20.67 25.09 -6.08
C ASP A 88 19.85 24.53 -7.25
N GLU A 89 20.24 23.37 -7.80
CA GLU A 89 19.56 22.72 -8.92
C GLU A 89 18.09 22.36 -8.61
N ARG A 90 17.70 22.34 -7.34
CA ARG A 90 16.33 21.98 -6.91
C ARG A 90 15.43 23.20 -6.74
N ASN A 91 16.01 24.40 -6.72
CA ASN A 91 15.30 25.65 -6.51
C ASN A 91 15.31 26.48 -7.80
N SER A 92 14.39 26.16 -8.72
CA SER A 92 14.29 26.80 -10.03
C SER A 92 14.09 28.32 -9.95
N GLY A 93 14.85 29.07 -10.77
CA GLY A 93 14.63 30.49 -11.04
C GLY A 93 15.05 31.43 -9.91
N VAL A 94 15.79 30.91 -8.92
CA VAL A 94 16.32 31.69 -7.80
C VAL A 94 17.80 31.38 -7.57
N ALA A 95 18.52 32.39 -7.11
CA ALA A 95 19.89 32.29 -6.66
C ALA A 95 20.09 33.12 -5.39
N LEU A 96 21.11 32.81 -4.62
CA LEU A 96 21.56 33.62 -3.50
C LEU A 96 22.80 34.41 -3.95
N LYS A 97 22.70 35.74 -4.02
CA LYS A 97 23.78 36.62 -4.49
C LYS A 97 24.28 37.52 -3.37
N GLY A 98 25.59 37.62 -3.21
CA GLY A 98 26.23 38.46 -2.20
C GLY A 98 27.70 38.74 -2.51
N GLN A 99 28.30 39.67 -1.79
CA GLN A 99 29.72 39.98 -1.92
C GLN A 99 30.50 39.30 -0.78
N VAL A 100 31.64 38.72 -1.12
CA VAL A 100 32.57 38.06 -0.18
C VAL A 100 33.89 38.80 -0.20
N SER A 101 34.40 39.12 1.00
CA SER A 101 35.78 39.59 1.18
C SER A 101 36.70 38.42 1.54
N TYR A 102 37.92 38.42 1.04
CA TYR A 102 38.94 37.41 1.36
C TYR A 102 40.35 37.97 1.17
N ALA A 103 41.33 37.33 1.79
CA ALA A 103 42.72 37.71 1.76
C ALA A 103 43.56 36.67 1.01
N LEU A 104 44.52 37.15 0.24
CA LEU A 104 45.51 36.35 -0.47
C LEU A 104 46.91 36.72 -0.01
N SER A 105 47.77 35.72 0.11
CA SER A 105 49.21 35.89 0.37
C SER A 105 50.03 34.95 -0.53
N LYS A 106 51.35 35.13 -0.53
CA LYS A 106 52.27 34.18 -1.18
C LYS A 106 52.91 33.26 -0.15
N ASP A 107 52.97 31.96 -0.45
CA ASP A 107 53.74 31.02 0.35
C ASP A 107 55.26 31.17 0.11
N SER A 108 56.07 30.38 0.81
CA SER A 108 57.53 30.38 0.67
C SER A 108 58.03 29.92 -0.71
N ALA A 109 57.16 29.29 -1.53
CA ALA A 109 57.42 28.91 -2.91
C ALA A 109 56.89 29.95 -3.93
N GLY A 110 56.25 31.03 -3.45
CA GLY A 110 55.69 32.09 -4.28
C GLY A 110 54.28 31.81 -4.82
N HIS A 111 53.62 30.73 -4.41
CA HIS A 111 52.25 30.43 -4.82
C HIS A 111 51.24 31.28 -4.07
N ILE A 112 50.17 31.70 -4.76
CA ILE A 112 49.06 32.44 -4.15
C ILE A 112 48.22 31.49 -3.30
N VAL A 113 48.04 31.83 -2.02
CA VAL A 113 47.25 31.05 -1.07
C VAL A 113 46.09 31.90 -0.54
N VAL A 114 44.91 31.29 -0.45
CA VAL A 114 43.71 31.89 0.15
C VAL A 114 43.75 31.70 1.66
N ASP A 115 43.58 32.77 2.45
CA ASP A 115 43.38 32.65 3.89
C ASP A 115 41.95 32.20 4.21
N ASN A 116 41.79 30.98 4.72
CA ASN A 116 40.50 30.40 5.06
C ASN A 116 39.73 31.20 6.11
N ARG A 117 40.46 31.80 7.07
CA ARG A 117 39.84 32.59 8.13
C ARG A 117 39.25 33.87 7.56
N SER A 118 39.93 34.48 6.59
CA SER A 118 39.41 35.65 5.86
C SER A 118 38.14 35.34 5.06
N VAL A 119 38.06 34.20 4.37
CA VAL A 119 36.85 33.78 3.63
C VAL A 119 35.69 33.57 4.60
N TYR A 120 35.94 32.89 5.73
CA TYR A 120 34.93 32.70 6.76
C TYR A 120 34.44 34.04 7.32
N ALA A 121 35.34 34.93 7.73
CA ALA A 121 35.00 36.23 8.30
C ALA A 121 34.35 37.19 7.29
N GLY A 122 34.78 37.14 6.04
CA GLY A 122 34.32 38.00 4.95
C GLY A 122 33.05 37.52 4.24
N THR A 123 32.62 36.27 4.47
CA THR A 123 31.31 35.78 4.08
C THR A 123 30.30 36.10 5.18
N ARG A 124 29.47 37.12 4.95
CA ARG A 124 28.45 37.60 5.89
C ARG A 124 27.05 37.23 5.39
N GLN A 125 26.25 36.56 6.22
CA GLN A 125 24.92 36.07 5.84
C GLN A 125 24.02 37.20 5.33
N GLU A 126 24.04 38.34 6.02
CA GLU A 126 23.26 39.54 5.68
C GLU A 126 23.65 40.19 4.34
N ALA A 127 24.83 39.88 3.81
CA ALA A 127 25.29 40.36 2.51
C ALA A 127 24.71 39.52 1.34
N PHE A 128 24.11 38.37 1.62
CA PHE A 128 23.51 37.48 0.63
C PHE A 128 22.00 37.67 0.57
N LYS A 129 21.48 37.88 -0.64
CA LYS A 129 20.03 38.06 -0.90
C LYS A 129 19.56 37.09 -1.95
N VAL A 130 18.34 36.59 -1.77
CA VAL A 130 17.66 35.79 -2.80
C VAL A 130 17.29 36.71 -3.96
N VAL A 131 17.74 36.35 -5.16
CA VAL A 131 17.48 37.07 -6.40
C VAL A 131 16.79 36.12 -7.38
N LYS A 132 15.92 36.67 -8.23
CA LYS A 132 15.38 35.92 -9.37
C LYS A 132 16.45 35.86 -10.46
N ILE A 133 16.63 34.68 -11.02
CA ILE A 133 17.51 34.43 -12.16
C ILE A 133 16.74 33.69 -13.24
N ASP A 134 17.26 33.73 -14.46
CA ASP A 134 16.86 32.75 -15.46
C ASP A 134 17.25 31.36 -14.96
N GLU A 135 16.37 30.39 -15.18
CA GLU A 135 16.58 29.01 -14.77
C GLU A 135 17.85 28.44 -15.41
N THR A 136 18.72 27.85 -14.60
CA THR A 136 19.92 27.19 -15.14
C THR A 136 19.54 25.88 -15.85
N PRO A 137 20.36 25.37 -16.79
CA PRO A 137 20.11 24.08 -17.43
C PRO A 137 19.89 22.93 -16.43
N GLU A 138 20.62 22.93 -15.31
CA GLU A 138 20.51 21.94 -14.25
C GLU A 138 19.18 22.06 -13.49
N GLN A 139 18.76 23.28 -13.16
CA GLN A 139 17.45 23.54 -12.54
C GLN A 139 16.29 23.10 -13.43
N LYS A 140 16.39 23.41 -14.72
CA LYS A 140 15.38 23.02 -15.72
C LYS A 140 15.30 21.50 -15.85
N ALA A 141 16.43 20.82 -15.98
CA ALA A 141 16.48 19.37 -16.09
C ALA A 141 15.91 18.68 -14.83
N TRP A 142 16.21 19.22 -13.64
CA TRP A 142 15.67 18.70 -12.40
C TRP A 142 14.15 18.86 -12.32
N ARG A 143 13.62 20.05 -12.63
CA ARG A 143 12.15 20.29 -12.64
C ARG A 143 11.46 19.36 -13.63
N GLU A 144 11.96 19.29 -14.87
CA GLU A 144 11.38 18.42 -15.91
C GLU A 144 11.39 16.95 -15.48
N LYS A 145 12.44 16.49 -14.78
CA LYS A 145 12.50 15.14 -14.21
C LYS A 145 11.45 14.92 -13.12
N GLN A 146 11.22 15.89 -12.24
CA GLN A 146 10.17 15.79 -11.21
C GLN A 146 8.77 15.80 -11.83
N GLU A 147 8.53 16.65 -12.83
CA GLU A 147 7.26 16.69 -13.56
C GLU A 147 6.98 15.37 -14.29
N GLN A 148 8.00 14.77 -14.93
CA GLN A 148 7.88 13.45 -15.54
C GLN A 148 7.58 12.36 -14.50
N ALA A 149 8.31 12.32 -13.39
CA ALA A 149 8.06 11.34 -12.33
C ALA A 149 6.65 11.48 -11.73
N ALA A 150 6.19 12.72 -11.50
CA ALA A 150 4.83 12.99 -11.02
C ALA A 150 3.77 12.57 -12.05
N ALA A 151 4.00 12.80 -13.34
CA ALA A 151 3.11 12.37 -14.41
C ALA A 151 3.05 10.84 -14.53
N GLU A 152 4.18 10.15 -14.41
CA GLU A 152 4.25 8.69 -14.40
C GLU A 152 3.54 8.10 -13.18
N GLN A 153 3.74 8.68 -11.99
CA GLN A 153 3.03 8.27 -10.78
C GLN A 153 1.52 8.47 -10.93
N ALA A 154 1.08 9.65 -11.40
CA ALA A 154 -0.33 9.92 -11.63
C ALA A 154 -0.95 8.96 -12.65
N LYS A 155 -0.21 8.58 -13.69
CA LYS A 155 -0.63 7.58 -14.66
C LYS A 155 -0.74 6.19 -14.02
N ALA A 156 0.25 5.77 -13.22
CA ALA A 156 0.22 4.49 -12.52
C ALA A 156 -0.96 4.41 -11.53
N GLU A 157 -1.22 5.48 -10.77
CA GLU A 157 -2.35 5.57 -9.85
C GLU A 157 -3.70 5.55 -10.60
N ALA A 158 -3.82 6.26 -11.71
CA ALA A 158 -5.01 6.25 -12.55
C ALA A 158 -5.26 4.86 -13.16
N GLU A 159 -4.22 4.18 -13.64
CA GLU A 159 -4.30 2.81 -14.13
C GLU A 159 -4.69 1.82 -13.03
N ALA A 160 -4.10 1.94 -11.83
CA ALA A 160 -4.46 1.10 -10.69
C ALA A 160 -5.92 1.29 -10.28
N LYS A 161 -6.38 2.55 -10.20
CA LYS A 161 -7.78 2.87 -9.89
C LYS A 161 -8.74 2.36 -10.96
N ALA A 162 -8.38 2.47 -12.25
CA ALA A 162 -9.17 1.93 -13.35
C ALA A 162 -9.24 0.41 -13.31
N ARG A 163 -8.13 -0.28 -13.00
CA ARG A 163 -8.11 -1.74 -12.80
C ARG A 163 -8.98 -2.18 -11.64
N GLN A 164 -8.91 -1.48 -10.49
CA GLN A 164 -9.75 -1.76 -9.33
C GLN A 164 -11.24 -1.58 -9.68
N ALA A 165 -11.60 -0.44 -10.30
CA ALA A 165 -12.97 -0.18 -10.71
C ALA A 165 -13.51 -1.24 -11.70
N ALA A 166 -12.66 -1.74 -12.61
CA ALA A 166 -13.03 -2.82 -13.52
C ALA A 166 -13.23 -4.16 -12.78
N GLN A 167 -12.38 -4.48 -11.79
CA GLN A 167 -12.55 -5.66 -10.93
C GLN A 167 -13.83 -5.59 -10.10
N ASP A 168 -14.11 -4.44 -9.49
CA ASP A 168 -15.33 -4.21 -8.71
C ASP A 168 -16.59 -4.33 -9.59
N ALA A 169 -16.55 -3.77 -10.80
CA ALA A 169 -17.65 -3.88 -11.76
C ALA A 169 -17.87 -5.32 -12.27
N ALA A 170 -16.79 -6.09 -12.45
CA ALA A 170 -16.88 -7.51 -12.79
C ALA A 170 -17.48 -8.32 -11.64
N LEU A 171 -17.03 -8.07 -10.40
CA LEU A 171 -17.56 -8.72 -9.21
C LEU A 171 -19.04 -8.40 -9.02
N GLU A 172 -19.49 -7.17 -9.25
CA GLU A 172 -20.90 -6.80 -9.12
C GLU A 172 -21.80 -7.54 -10.12
N LYS A 173 -21.31 -7.80 -11.34
CA LYS A 173 -22.01 -8.65 -12.31
C LYS A 173 -22.12 -10.09 -11.81
N GLU A 174 -21.05 -10.63 -11.24
CA GLU A 174 -21.05 -11.99 -10.66
C GLU A 174 -21.99 -12.08 -9.45
N ILE A 175 -22.04 -11.05 -8.60
CA ILE A 175 -22.98 -10.97 -7.48
C ILE A 175 -24.42 -10.99 -8.00
N THR A 176 -24.75 -10.16 -8.99
CA THR A 176 -26.10 -10.09 -9.58
C THR A 176 -26.51 -11.45 -10.16
N ALA A 177 -25.60 -12.13 -10.86
CA ALA A 177 -25.85 -13.48 -11.37
C ALA A 177 -26.06 -14.48 -10.23
N ALA A 178 -25.22 -14.44 -9.18
CA ALA A 178 -25.30 -15.33 -8.04
C ALA A 178 -26.60 -15.18 -7.23
N GLN A 179 -27.15 -13.96 -7.11
CA GLN A 179 -28.44 -13.72 -6.46
C GLN A 179 -29.62 -14.45 -7.14
N SER A 180 -29.50 -14.70 -8.45
CA SER A 180 -30.51 -15.39 -9.25
C SER A 180 -30.21 -16.88 -9.46
N ALA A 181 -29.06 -17.37 -8.95
CA ALA A 181 -28.64 -18.75 -9.15
C ALA A 181 -29.50 -19.73 -8.32
N PRO A 182 -29.88 -20.89 -8.89
CA PRO A 182 -30.56 -21.95 -8.15
C PRO A 182 -29.62 -22.62 -7.14
N ASP A 183 -30.20 -23.23 -6.11
CA ASP A 183 -29.47 -23.88 -5.00
C ASP A 183 -28.49 -24.96 -5.50
N SER A 184 -28.82 -25.63 -6.61
CA SER A 184 -27.98 -26.65 -7.25
C SER A 184 -26.62 -26.14 -7.73
N ASP A 185 -26.50 -24.84 -7.99
CA ASP A 185 -25.28 -24.23 -8.48
C ASP A 185 -24.28 -23.97 -7.35
N PHE A 186 -24.76 -23.95 -6.09
CA PHE A 186 -23.93 -23.76 -4.92
C PHE A 186 -23.37 -25.10 -4.44
N LYS A 187 -22.08 -25.32 -4.69
CA LYS A 187 -21.43 -26.55 -4.30
C LYS A 187 -21.25 -26.61 -2.78
N PRO A 188 -21.74 -27.65 -2.08
CA PRO A 188 -21.53 -27.78 -0.65
C PRO A 188 -20.05 -28.04 -0.36
N VAL A 189 -19.53 -27.36 0.67
CA VAL A 189 -18.13 -27.45 1.08
C VAL A 189 -18.08 -27.89 2.54
N ASN A 190 -17.38 -28.98 2.81
CA ASN A 190 -16.97 -29.40 4.14
C ASN A 190 -15.52 -28.97 4.46
N GLN A 191 -15.04 -29.30 5.66
CA GLN A 191 -13.70 -28.92 6.10
C GLN A 191 -12.55 -29.42 5.18
N GLN A 192 -12.62 -30.68 4.71
CA GLN A 192 -11.57 -31.27 3.87
C GLN A 192 -11.62 -30.66 2.46
N GLN A 193 -12.83 -30.45 1.95
CA GLN A 193 -13.09 -29.87 0.64
C GLN A 193 -12.64 -28.40 0.54
N LEU A 194 -12.64 -27.67 1.65
CA LEU A 194 -12.14 -26.29 1.66
C LEU A 194 -10.65 -26.19 1.30
N MET A 195 -9.84 -27.17 1.73
CA MET A 195 -8.42 -27.23 1.33
C MET A 195 -8.28 -27.53 -0.16
N LEU A 196 -9.06 -28.47 -0.69
CA LEU A 196 -9.06 -28.77 -2.13
C LEU A 196 -9.44 -27.55 -2.96
N LEU A 197 -10.53 -26.87 -2.58
CA LEU A 197 -10.97 -25.62 -3.19
C LEU A 197 -9.87 -24.56 -3.19
N PHE A 198 -9.23 -24.35 -2.05
CA PHE A 198 -8.17 -23.34 -1.89
C PHE A 198 -6.93 -23.67 -2.73
N LEU A 199 -6.41 -24.91 -2.66
CA LEU A 199 -5.20 -25.30 -3.38
C LEU A 199 -5.39 -25.22 -4.90
N GLU A 200 -6.56 -25.62 -5.41
CA GLU A 200 -6.82 -25.61 -6.85
C GLU A 200 -6.97 -24.18 -7.41
N ASN A 201 -7.53 -23.24 -6.63
CA ASN A 201 -7.95 -21.95 -7.18
C ASN A 201 -7.14 -20.73 -6.68
N SER A 202 -6.34 -20.86 -5.61
CA SER A 202 -5.60 -19.73 -5.02
C SER A 202 -4.34 -19.33 -5.79
N GLY A 203 -3.88 -20.14 -6.73
CA GLY A 203 -2.59 -19.94 -7.41
C GLY A 203 -1.37 -20.25 -6.54
N ARG A 204 -1.56 -20.68 -5.28
CA ARG A 204 -0.47 -21.14 -4.41
C ARG A 204 0.22 -22.34 -5.02
N GLN A 205 1.52 -22.21 -5.26
CA GLN A 205 2.35 -23.32 -5.70
C GLN A 205 2.62 -24.24 -4.51
N VAL A 206 2.29 -25.52 -4.66
CA VAL A 206 2.54 -26.57 -3.66
C VAL A 206 3.27 -27.73 -4.32
N SER A 207 4.28 -28.25 -3.62
CA SER A 207 5.03 -29.42 -4.11
C SER A 207 4.19 -30.71 -3.99
N ASP A 208 4.58 -31.75 -4.72
CA ASP A 208 3.89 -33.06 -4.63
C ASP A 208 3.95 -33.65 -3.21
N ASP A 209 5.07 -33.50 -2.51
CA ASP A 209 5.21 -33.97 -1.12
C ASP A 209 4.32 -33.16 -0.16
N GLU A 210 4.17 -31.86 -0.42
CA GLU A 210 3.25 -31.01 0.34
C GLU A 210 1.79 -31.38 0.06
N LYS A 211 1.41 -31.66 -1.19
CA LYS A 211 0.07 -32.15 -1.54
C LYS A 211 -0.26 -33.44 -0.80
N LEU A 212 0.66 -34.40 -0.81
CA LEU A 212 0.50 -35.65 -0.07
C LEU A 212 0.37 -35.39 1.43
N GLY A 213 1.19 -34.50 1.99
CA GLY A 213 1.16 -34.12 3.40
C GLY A 213 -0.15 -33.46 3.82
N LEU A 214 -0.75 -32.66 2.94
CA LEU A 214 -2.00 -31.96 3.22
C LEU A 214 -3.25 -32.82 2.97
N LEU A 215 -3.21 -33.72 1.98
CA LEU A 215 -4.41 -34.35 1.41
C LEU A 215 -4.44 -35.88 1.45
N SER A 216 -3.35 -36.57 1.83
CA SER A 216 -3.32 -38.03 1.97
C SER A 216 -3.13 -38.47 3.41
N ALA A 217 -4.22 -38.87 4.07
CA ALA A 217 -4.17 -39.47 5.40
C ALA A 217 -3.44 -40.83 5.38
N ALA A 218 -3.60 -41.61 4.29
CA ALA A 218 -2.91 -42.89 4.12
C ALA A 218 -1.40 -42.68 4.06
N TRP A 219 -0.93 -41.76 3.22
CA TRP A 219 0.49 -41.43 3.12
C TRP A 219 1.03 -40.89 4.45
N ASN A 220 0.30 -40.00 5.14
CA ASN A 220 0.75 -39.47 6.43
C ASN A 220 0.85 -40.52 7.54
N SER A 221 -0.02 -41.53 7.53
CA SER A 221 -0.08 -42.57 8.57
C SER A 221 0.89 -43.73 8.36
N GLU A 222 1.35 -43.97 7.13
CA GLU A 222 2.34 -45.00 6.83
C GLU A 222 3.71 -44.63 7.44
N LYS A 223 4.36 -45.59 8.10
CA LYS A 223 5.67 -45.41 8.77
C LYS A 223 6.81 -46.00 7.96
N ASP A 224 6.53 -47.01 7.14
CA ASP A 224 7.52 -47.66 6.28
C ASP A 224 7.86 -46.73 5.09
N PRO A 225 9.12 -46.28 4.97
CA PRO A 225 9.53 -45.38 3.90
C PRO A 225 9.41 -46.00 2.50
N PHE A 226 9.55 -47.32 2.37
CA PHE A 226 9.42 -48.00 1.08
C PHE A 226 7.96 -48.03 0.65
N LYS A 227 7.05 -48.41 1.55
CA LYS A 227 5.60 -48.39 1.26
C LYS A 227 5.07 -46.99 0.97
N LYS A 228 5.58 -45.97 1.68
CA LYS A 228 5.30 -44.56 1.38
C LYS A 228 5.68 -44.18 -0.04
N ASN A 229 6.85 -44.61 -0.49
CA ASN A 229 7.33 -44.35 -1.83
C ASN A 229 6.51 -45.11 -2.88
N ASP A 230 6.17 -46.37 -2.61
CA ASP A 230 5.37 -47.22 -3.51
C ASP A 230 3.96 -46.66 -3.74
N MET A 231 3.33 -46.08 -2.72
CA MET A 231 1.98 -45.51 -2.83
C MET A 231 1.95 -44.06 -3.37
N LYS A 232 3.10 -43.38 -3.46
CA LYS A 232 3.20 -41.95 -3.81
C LYS A 232 2.48 -41.60 -5.09
N ALA A 233 2.74 -42.33 -6.17
CA ALA A 233 2.18 -42.05 -7.49
C ALA A 233 0.65 -42.24 -7.52
N ALA A 234 0.14 -43.29 -6.87
CA ALA A 234 -1.28 -43.57 -6.81
C ALA A 234 -2.04 -42.52 -5.98
N GLU A 235 -1.50 -42.12 -4.82
CA GLU A 235 -2.09 -41.07 -3.99
C GLU A 235 -2.06 -39.71 -4.67
N LEU A 236 -0.97 -39.36 -5.37
CA LEU A 236 -0.90 -38.11 -6.15
C LEU A 236 -1.93 -38.09 -7.28
N ALA A 237 -2.12 -39.20 -7.99
CA ALA A 237 -3.13 -39.30 -9.05
C ALA A 237 -4.54 -39.09 -8.49
N ARG A 238 -4.87 -39.72 -7.35
CA ARG A 238 -6.13 -39.52 -6.63
C ARG A 238 -6.32 -38.06 -6.22
N ILE A 239 -5.29 -37.46 -5.61
CA ILE A 239 -5.31 -36.06 -5.15
C ILE A 239 -5.55 -35.10 -6.31
N ASN A 240 -4.83 -35.24 -7.42
CA ASN A 240 -4.98 -34.35 -8.57
C ASN A 240 -6.39 -34.48 -9.19
N GLN A 241 -6.94 -35.70 -9.24
CA GLN A 241 -8.32 -35.90 -9.67
C GLN A 241 -9.34 -35.21 -8.74
N GLU A 242 -9.10 -35.25 -7.42
CA GLU A 242 -9.94 -34.53 -6.46
C GLU A 242 -9.82 -33.01 -6.61
N LEU A 243 -8.62 -32.48 -6.82
CA LEU A 243 -8.36 -31.05 -7.07
C LEU A 243 -9.06 -30.57 -8.34
N ASP A 244 -8.97 -31.32 -9.44
CA ASP A 244 -9.62 -30.99 -10.72
C ASP A 244 -11.14 -30.79 -10.57
N ALA A 245 -11.79 -31.55 -9.67
CA ALA A 245 -13.22 -31.41 -9.40
C ALA A 245 -13.61 -30.07 -8.75
N TRP A 246 -12.64 -29.29 -8.26
CA TRP A 246 -12.83 -27.98 -7.63
C TRP A 246 -12.40 -26.81 -8.52
N LYS A 247 -11.87 -27.09 -9.70
CA LYS A 247 -11.40 -26.07 -10.62
C LYS A 247 -12.54 -25.16 -11.07
N GLY A 248 -12.35 -23.85 -10.88
CA GLY A 248 -13.32 -22.83 -11.31
C GLY A 248 -14.61 -22.78 -10.50
N VAL A 249 -14.72 -23.50 -9.39
CA VAL A 249 -15.87 -23.39 -8.48
C VAL A 249 -15.89 -21.98 -7.89
N LYS A 250 -16.99 -21.25 -8.12
CA LYS A 250 -17.21 -19.89 -7.60
C LYS A 250 -18.35 -19.77 -6.60
N LEU A 251 -19.36 -20.64 -6.69
CA LEU A 251 -20.51 -20.64 -5.80
C LEU A 251 -20.39 -21.81 -4.83
N ILE A 252 -20.35 -21.49 -3.54
CA ILE A 252 -20.25 -22.49 -2.49
C ILE A 252 -21.35 -22.28 -1.45
N GLN A 253 -21.77 -23.36 -0.81
CA GLN A 253 -22.64 -23.28 0.35
C GLN A 253 -22.01 -23.94 1.56
N ILE A 254 -22.26 -23.32 2.71
CA ILE A 254 -21.65 -23.66 3.98
C ILE A 254 -22.74 -23.61 5.03
N SER A 255 -23.05 -24.76 5.59
CA SER A 255 -24.06 -24.86 6.64
C SER A 255 -23.40 -24.85 8.02
N LYS A 256 -23.91 -24.03 8.93
CA LYS A 256 -23.71 -24.14 10.36
C LYS A 256 -24.76 -25.08 10.93
N MET A 257 -24.33 -26.08 11.68
CA MET A 257 -25.21 -26.89 12.52
C MET A 257 -24.93 -26.62 13.99
N ASN A 258 -25.94 -26.82 14.84
CA ASN A 258 -25.71 -26.82 16.28
C ASN A 258 -24.65 -27.86 16.66
N TYR A 259 -23.57 -27.43 17.33
CA TYR A 259 -22.44 -28.29 17.74
C TYR A 259 -22.85 -29.51 18.59
N ARG A 260 -24.02 -29.46 19.25
CA ARG A 260 -24.59 -30.59 20.03
C ARG A 260 -25.22 -31.68 19.16
N MET A 261 -25.35 -31.46 17.85
CA MET A 261 -25.84 -32.43 16.87
C MET A 261 -24.75 -33.30 16.25
N ASN A 262 -23.49 -33.12 16.65
CA ASN A 262 -22.36 -33.84 16.08
C ASN A 262 -22.57 -35.36 16.25
N GLY A 263 -22.96 -36.04 15.16
CA GLY A 263 -23.17 -37.49 15.11
C GLY A 263 -24.63 -38.01 15.10
N LYS A 264 -25.67 -37.17 15.08
CA LYS A 264 -27.09 -37.63 15.12
C LYS A 264 -27.97 -37.34 13.89
N LYS A 265 -27.62 -36.38 13.02
CA LYS A 265 -28.28 -36.28 11.70
C LYS A 265 -27.68 -37.30 10.73
N ASP A 266 -28.55 -37.83 9.88
CA ASP A 266 -28.27 -38.93 8.97
C ASP A 266 -27.04 -38.67 8.09
N ALA A 267 -26.36 -39.73 7.66
CA ALA A 267 -25.07 -39.66 6.98
C ALA A 267 -25.05 -38.84 5.66
N ALA A 268 -26.22 -38.43 5.15
CA ALA A 268 -26.38 -37.49 4.04
C ALA A 268 -25.93 -36.05 4.39
N SER A 269 -25.93 -35.66 5.67
CA SER A 269 -25.53 -34.31 6.12
C SER A 269 -24.01 -34.16 6.38
N LYS A 270 -23.19 -35.12 5.95
CA LYS A 270 -21.71 -35.10 6.07
C LYS A 270 -21.01 -34.10 5.12
N GLN A 271 -21.77 -33.36 4.33
CA GLN A 271 -21.30 -32.33 3.40
C GLN A 271 -21.09 -30.94 4.07
N ILE A 272 -21.13 -30.88 5.41
CA ILE A 272 -21.38 -29.66 6.17
C ILE A 272 -20.16 -29.25 7.01
N ILE A 273 -19.79 -27.95 6.98
CA ILE A 273 -18.85 -27.33 7.92
C ILE A 273 -19.55 -27.08 9.26
N THR A 274 -19.39 -27.98 10.22
CA THR A 274 -20.14 -27.94 11.49
C THR A 274 -19.90 -26.72 12.40
N ASP A 275 -18.85 -25.92 12.16
CA ASP A 275 -18.45 -24.81 13.04
C ASP A 275 -18.47 -23.42 12.37
N ALA A 276 -19.18 -23.23 11.25
CA ALA A 276 -19.29 -21.92 10.62
C ALA A 276 -19.96 -20.90 11.58
N TYR A 277 -19.28 -19.78 11.86
CA TYR A 277 -19.72 -18.76 12.81
C TYR A 277 -20.49 -17.65 12.09
N LEU A 278 -21.75 -17.93 11.75
CA LEU A 278 -22.69 -16.88 11.31
C LEU A 278 -23.15 -15.99 12.47
N GLY A 279 -22.87 -16.33 13.73
CA GLY A 279 -23.15 -15.47 14.88
C GLY A 279 -24.61 -15.05 15.06
N ILE A 280 -25.56 -15.81 14.50
CA ILE A 280 -26.99 -15.46 14.47
C ILE A 280 -27.54 -15.39 15.89
N ARG A 281 -28.02 -14.21 16.27
CA ARG A 281 -28.72 -13.98 17.54
C ARG A 281 -30.23 -14.08 17.34
N LYS A 282 -30.94 -14.21 18.47
CA LYS A 282 -32.40 -14.05 18.48
C LYS A 282 -32.76 -12.72 17.78
N PRO A 283 -33.75 -12.72 16.86
CA PRO A 283 -34.22 -11.49 16.23
C PRO A 283 -34.64 -10.45 17.26
N GLY A 284 -34.41 -9.17 16.96
CA GLY A 284 -34.85 -8.06 17.81
C GLY A 284 -36.35 -7.81 17.72
N ASP A 285 -36.83 -6.79 18.43
CA ASP A 285 -38.24 -6.39 18.39
C ASP A 285 -38.66 -5.89 17.00
N TYR A 286 -39.96 -5.94 16.71
CA TYR A 286 -40.51 -5.47 15.45
C TYR A 286 -40.27 -3.96 15.27
N ASP A 287 -39.56 -3.59 14.22
CA ASP A 287 -39.37 -2.19 13.82
C ASP A 287 -40.59 -1.75 12.99
N PHE A 288 -41.45 -0.91 13.59
CA PHE A 288 -42.66 -0.40 12.92
C PHE A 288 -42.36 0.52 11.73
N THR A 289 -41.19 1.17 11.71
CA THR A 289 -40.77 2.04 10.61
C THR A 289 -40.29 1.21 9.43
N LYS A 290 -39.45 0.21 9.68
CA LYS A 290 -38.91 -0.69 8.64
C LYS A 290 -39.85 -1.85 8.31
N LYS A 291 -40.90 -2.06 9.10
CA LYS A 291 -41.85 -3.17 9.01
C LYS A 291 -41.16 -4.54 8.97
N SER A 292 -40.20 -4.74 9.86
CA SER A 292 -39.34 -5.94 9.86
C SER A 292 -38.80 -6.26 11.25
N PHE A 293 -38.31 -7.48 11.45
CA PHE A 293 -37.55 -7.88 12.63
C PHE A 293 -36.05 -7.84 12.31
N PRO A 294 -35.23 -7.04 13.00
CA PRO A 294 -33.81 -6.96 12.73
C PRO A 294 -33.10 -8.26 13.13
N ILE A 295 -32.20 -8.73 12.26
CA ILE A 295 -31.30 -9.87 12.51
C ILE A 295 -29.90 -9.35 12.80
N THR A 296 -29.30 -9.87 13.87
CA THR A 296 -27.85 -9.73 14.11
C THR A 296 -27.14 -11.02 13.73
N MET A 297 -26.27 -10.95 12.73
CA MET A 297 -25.38 -12.02 12.30
C MET A 297 -24.06 -11.45 11.75
N THR A 298 -23.06 -12.31 11.56
CA THR A 298 -21.80 -11.92 10.90
C THR A 298 -22.08 -11.37 9.51
N GLY A 299 -21.55 -10.19 9.18
CA GLY A 299 -21.83 -9.51 7.92
C GLY A 299 -22.98 -8.50 7.95
N CYS A 300 -23.75 -8.45 9.04
CA CYS A 300 -24.77 -7.43 9.24
C CYS A 300 -24.26 -6.22 10.01
N ASN A 301 -24.97 -5.10 9.91
CA ASN A 301 -24.60 -3.80 10.50
C ASN A 301 -23.19 -3.36 10.05
N ASP A 302 -22.49 -2.58 10.88
CA ASP A 302 -21.13 -2.10 10.61
C ASP A 302 -20.04 -3.19 10.75
N SER A 303 -20.39 -4.48 10.79
CA SER A 303 -19.41 -5.57 11.07
C SER A 303 -18.29 -5.69 10.04
N LEU A 304 -18.53 -5.28 8.79
CA LEU A 304 -17.55 -5.29 7.70
C LEU A 304 -16.84 -3.93 7.51
N LYS A 305 -17.22 -2.89 8.28
CA LYS A 305 -16.62 -1.54 8.18
C LYS A 305 -15.14 -1.53 8.51
N TYR A 306 -14.70 -2.45 9.37
CA TYR A 306 -13.32 -2.57 9.84
C TYR A 306 -12.52 -3.63 9.07
N GLY A 307 -13.06 -4.14 7.96
CA GLY A 307 -12.43 -5.14 7.12
C GLY A 307 -13.16 -6.49 7.13
N PRO A 308 -12.61 -7.49 6.42
CA PRO A 308 -13.22 -8.80 6.28
C PRO A 308 -13.40 -9.51 7.63
N GLN A 309 -14.51 -10.25 7.77
CA GLN A 309 -14.82 -11.03 8.96
C GLN A 309 -14.64 -12.53 8.67
N THR A 310 -13.87 -13.25 9.48
CA THR A 310 -13.74 -14.71 9.31
C THR A 310 -15.04 -15.40 9.73
N LEU A 311 -15.68 -16.09 8.77
CA LEU A 311 -16.85 -16.93 9.01
C LEU A 311 -16.45 -18.31 9.53
N TYR A 312 -15.35 -18.86 9.02
CA TYR A 312 -14.91 -20.20 9.37
C TYR A 312 -13.40 -20.36 9.17
N SER A 313 -12.79 -21.25 9.96
CA SER A 313 -11.43 -21.72 9.75
C SER A 313 -11.41 -23.25 9.83
N SER A 314 -10.82 -23.90 8.83
CA SER A 314 -10.61 -25.36 8.86
C SER A 314 -9.50 -25.74 9.84
N ARG A 315 -9.38 -27.04 10.21
CA ARG A 315 -8.22 -27.50 11.02
C ARG A 315 -6.88 -27.28 10.33
N GLN A 316 -6.89 -27.20 9.00
CA GLN A 316 -5.75 -26.88 8.18
C GLN A 316 -5.55 -25.35 8.00
N ASN A 317 -6.25 -24.54 8.80
CA ASN A 317 -6.17 -23.08 8.85
C ASN A 317 -6.55 -22.35 7.55
N VAL A 318 -7.33 -23.01 6.67
CA VAL A 318 -7.94 -22.31 5.53
C VAL A 318 -9.13 -21.53 6.05
N LYS A 319 -9.10 -20.22 5.87
CA LYS A 319 -10.14 -19.31 6.37
C LYS A 319 -11.10 -18.93 5.27
N ILE A 320 -12.38 -18.86 5.61
CA ILE A 320 -13.39 -18.19 4.78
C ILE A 320 -13.67 -16.86 5.40
N ASN A 321 -13.38 -15.81 4.65
CA ASN A 321 -13.63 -14.44 5.07
C ASN A 321 -14.81 -13.87 4.29
N LEU A 322 -15.69 -13.20 5.01
CA LEU A 322 -16.76 -12.40 4.45
C LEU A 322 -16.22 -10.99 4.17
N VAL A 323 -16.17 -10.62 2.89
CA VAL A 323 -15.73 -9.28 2.46
C VAL A 323 -16.91 -8.36 2.14
N LYS A 324 -18.06 -8.92 1.79
CA LYS A 324 -19.29 -8.18 1.45
C LYS A 324 -20.50 -9.02 1.81
N ASN A 325 -21.58 -8.38 2.26
CA ASN A 325 -22.86 -9.03 2.51
C ASN A 325 -23.95 -8.36 1.66
N ILE A 326 -24.67 -9.16 0.86
CA ILE A 326 -25.79 -8.70 0.05
C ILE A 326 -27.12 -9.21 0.61
N ALA A 327 -27.07 -10.24 1.47
CA ALA A 327 -28.24 -10.79 2.12
C ALA A 327 -28.84 -9.76 3.09
N THR A 328 -30.18 -9.71 3.13
CA THR A 328 -30.93 -8.89 4.07
C THR A 328 -30.62 -9.23 5.53
N CYS A 329 -30.49 -8.19 6.36
CA CYS A 329 -30.26 -8.31 7.80
C CYS A 329 -31.56 -8.14 8.61
N ALA A 330 -32.68 -8.59 8.06
CA ALA A 330 -33.98 -8.51 8.70
C ALA A 330 -34.95 -9.57 8.17
N LEU A 331 -35.88 -10.03 9.01
CA LEU A 331 -37.04 -10.79 8.55
C LEU A 331 -38.17 -9.80 8.23
N THR A 332 -38.62 -9.77 6.99
CA THR A 332 -39.71 -8.90 6.53
C THR A 332 -41.00 -9.72 6.42
N PRO A 333 -41.94 -9.60 7.37
CA PRO A 333 -43.22 -10.29 7.30
C PRO A 333 -44.01 -9.84 6.07
N LYS A 334 -44.87 -10.71 5.55
CA LYS A 334 -45.71 -10.38 4.39
C LYS A 334 -46.79 -9.32 4.70
N ASP A 335 -47.28 -9.30 5.93
CA ASP A 335 -48.37 -8.46 6.41
C ASP A 335 -48.32 -8.32 7.95
N GLU A 336 -49.23 -7.53 8.51
CA GLU A 336 -49.29 -7.28 9.95
C GLU A 336 -49.69 -8.53 10.76
N GLU A 337 -50.52 -9.40 10.20
CA GLU A 337 -50.93 -10.65 10.85
C GLU A 337 -49.73 -11.58 11.04
N ASP A 338 -48.91 -11.71 9.99
CA ASP A 338 -47.66 -12.47 10.03
C ASP A 338 -46.64 -11.82 10.97
N ALA A 339 -46.58 -10.49 11.01
CA ALA A 339 -45.74 -9.77 11.97
C ALA A 339 -46.15 -10.09 13.43
N ARG A 340 -47.45 -10.11 13.73
CA ARG A 340 -47.96 -10.48 15.07
C ARG A 340 -47.64 -11.92 15.41
N ARG A 341 -47.81 -12.85 14.46
CA ARG A 341 -47.46 -14.27 14.62
C ARG A 341 -45.97 -14.46 14.93
N LEU A 342 -45.09 -13.82 14.15
CA LEU A 342 -43.65 -13.87 14.34
C LEU A 342 -43.22 -13.23 15.66
N SER A 343 -43.82 -12.10 16.03
CA SER A 343 -43.56 -11.44 17.33
C SER A 343 -43.90 -12.36 18.51
N GLY A 344 -45.05 -13.04 18.46
CA GLY A 344 -45.43 -14.03 19.47
C GLY A 344 -44.45 -15.20 19.53
N LEU A 345 -44.03 -15.71 18.37
CA LEU A 345 -43.06 -16.81 18.25
C LEU A 345 -41.70 -16.43 18.84
N PHE A 346 -41.16 -15.25 18.52
CA PHE A 346 -39.90 -14.78 19.09
C PHE A 346 -40.03 -14.44 20.57
N THR A 347 -41.15 -13.89 21.03
CA THR A 347 -41.39 -13.62 22.46
C THR A 347 -41.35 -14.91 23.28
N ALA A 348 -41.93 -15.99 22.76
CA ALA A 348 -41.96 -17.30 23.41
C ALA A 348 -40.57 -17.98 23.48
N MET A 349 -39.60 -17.58 22.65
CA MET A 349 -38.24 -18.12 22.69
C MET A 349 -37.35 -17.31 23.62
N ALA A 350 -37.06 -17.82 24.82
CA ALA A 350 -36.08 -17.17 25.70
C ALA A 350 -34.68 -17.21 25.05
N PRO A 351 -33.86 -16.15 25.17
CA PRO A 351 -32.51 -16.12 24.58
C PRO A 351 -31.63 -17.32 24.98
N ALA A 352 -31.82 -17.88 26.17
CA ALA A 352 -31.05 -19.01 26.69
C ALA A 352 -31.34 -20.35 25.97
N VAL A 353 -32.48 -20.48 25.30
CA VAL A 353 -32.92 -21.72 24.61
C VAL A 353 -32.99 -21.57 23.10
N PHE A 354 -32.68 -20.37 22.59
CA PHE A 354 -32.64 -20.08 21.16
C PHE A 354 -31.51 -20.86 20.47
N THR A 355 -31.90 -21.64 19.45
CA THR A 355 -30.96 -22.29 18.54
C THR A 355 -31.36 -21.97 17.10
N THR A 356 -30.34 -21.81 16.26
CA THR A 356 -30.49 -21.76 14.81
C THR A 356 -29.51 -22.69 14.14
N ASP A 357 -30.00 -23.37 13.10
CA ASP A 357 -29.17 -23.88 12.02
C ASP A 357 -29.25 -22.88 10.87
N ALA A 358 -28.17 -22.76 10.08
CA ALA A 358 -28.19 -21.85 8.94
C ALA A 358 -27.27 -22.31 7.82
N THR A 359 -27.65 -22.05 6.58
CA THR A 359 -26.84 -22.28 5.38
C THR A 359 -26.52 -20.96 4.73
N ALA A 360 -25.24 -20.60 4.68
CA ALA A 360 -24.75 -19.46 3.94
C ALA A 360 -24.44 -19.86 2.50
N TYR A 361 -24.97 -19.10 1.55
CA TYR A 361 -24.67 -19.23 0.13
C TYR A 361 -23.72 -18.10 -0.25
N LEU A 362 -22.54 -18.48 -0.70
CA LEU A 362 -21.39 -17.59 -0.86
C LEU A 362 -20.93 -17.59 -2.31
N LEU A 363 -20.63 -16.40 -2.82
CA LEU A 363 -19.82 -16.21 -4.01
C LEU A 363 -18.37 -16.02 -3.58
N ILE A 364 -17.44 -16.75 -4.19
CA ILE A 364 -16.01 -16.54 -4.00
C ILE A 364 -15.59 -15.31 -4.78
N SER A 365 -15.21 -14.26 -4.05
CA SER A 365 -14.77 -12.97 -4.59
C SER A 365 -13.27 -12.95 -4.89
N GLY A 366 -12.50 -13.89 -4.32
CA GLY A 366 -11.07 -14.01 -4.54
C GLY A 366 -10.38 -14.93 -3.53
N TYR A 367 -9.08 -15.12 -3.73
CA TYR A 367 -8.21 -15.90 -2.85
C TYR A 367 -7.04 -15.04 -2.39
N ASP A 368 -6.60 -15.27 -1.16
CA ASP A 368 -5.38 -14.72 -0.61
C ASP A 368 -4.46 -15.90 -0.26
N ALA A 369 -3.48 -16.14 -1.13
CA ALA A 369 -2.58 -17.27 -1.03
C ALA A 369 -1.67 -17.18 0.21
N ASP A 370 -1.23 -15.97 0.55
CA ASP A 370 -0.31 -15.71 1.65
C ASP A 370 -0.99 -15.90 3.02
N ASN A 371 -2.24 -15.46 3.13
CA ASN A 371 -3.04 -15.60 4.35
C ASN A 371 -3.89 -16.87 4.40
N VAL A 372 -3.72 -17.79 3.43
CA VAL A 372 -4.46 -19.05 3.30
C VAL A 372 -5.98 -18.83 3.45
N SER A 373 -6.50 -17.88 2.67
CA SER A 373 -7.87 -17.39 2.83
C SER A 373 -8.66 -17.40 1.52
N VAL A 374 -9.97 -17.69 1.64
CA VAL A 374 -10.98 -17.58 0.60
C VAL A 374 -11.87 -16.39 0.94
N ASN A 375 -11.82 -15.35 0.12
CA ASN A 375 -12.63 -14.15 0.29
C ASN A 375 -13.98 -14.35 -0.40
N THR A 376 -15.07 -14.08 0.32
CA THR A 376 -16.43 -14.41 -0.11
C THR A 376 -17.40 -13.27 0.10
N THR A 377 -18.42 -13.24 -0.75
CA THR A 377 -19.59 -12.40 -0.64
C THR A 377 -20.79 -13.24 -0.21
N LEU A 378 -21.48 -12.85 0.86
CA LEU A 378 -22.71 -13.52 1.31
C LEU A 378 -23.89 -13.10 0.44
N ILE A 379 -24.38 -14.04 -0.37
CA ILE A 379 -25.46 -13.81 -1.33
C ILE A 379 -26.82 -13.94 -0.66
N ARG A 380 -27.01 -15.01 0.13
CA ARG A 380 -28.23 -15.27 0.89
C ARG A 380 -27.94 -16.23 2.03
N THR A 381 -28.84 -16.29 3.00
CA THR A 381 -28.77 -17.24 4.12
C THR A 381 -30.11 -17.89 4.36
N ASP A 382 -30.16 -19.22 4.38
CA ASP A 382 -31.31 -19.96 4.90
C ASP A 382 -31.14 -20.17 6.39
N ILE A 383 -32.15 -19.86 7.18
CA ILE A 383 -32.13 -19.98 8.64
C ILE A 383 -33.29 -20.85 9.08
N GLN A 384 -32.99 -21.80 9.97
CA GLN A 384 -33.97 -22.63 10.65
C GLN A 384 -33.92 -22.28 12.14
N PHE A 385 -35.06 -21.81 12.67
CA PHE A 385 -35.21 -21.42 14.06
C PHE A 385 -35.83 -22.56 14.86
N TYR A 386 -35.29 -22.81 16.06
CA TYR A 386 -35.78 -23.83 16.97
C TYR A 386 -36.18 -23.19 18.30
N HIS A 387 -37.27 -23.68 18.88
CA HIS A 387 -37.77 -23.19 20.16
C HIS A 387 -36.81 -23.54 21.30
N ASN A 388 -36.26 -24.76 21.29
CA ASN A 388 -35.27 -25.24 22.23
C ASN A 388 -34.07 -25.87 21.53
N ASN A 389 -32.89 -25.76 22.16
CA ASN A 389 -31.68 -26.49 21.75
C ASN A 389 -31.92 -28.01 21.60
N TYR A 390 -32.81 -28.59 22.41
CA TYR A 390 -33.16 -30.01 22.34
C TYR A 390 -33.88 -30.39 21.04
N ASP A 391 -34.71 -29.50 20.50
CA ASP A 391 -35.50 -29.78 19.31
C ASP A 391 -34.58 -29.90 18.09
N ALA A 392 -33.57 -29.04 17.99
CA ALA A 392 -32.49 -29.21 17.01
C ALA A 392 -31.78 -30.57 17.22
N VAL A 393 -31.36 -30.88 18.45
CA VAL A 393 -30.64 -32.13 18.79
C VAL A 393 -31.42 -33.42 18.48
N THR A 394 -32.74 -33.35 18.46
CA THR A 394 -33.63 -34.49 18.18
C THR A 394 -34.22 -34.46 16.78
N ASP A 395 -33.70 -33.59 15.90
CA ASP A 395 -34.15 -33.41 14.51
C ASP A 395 -35.67 -33.19 14.40
N LYS A 396 -36.24 -32.48 15.37
CA LYS A 396 -37.61 -31.99 15.24
C LYS A 396 -37.64 -30.87 14.21
N ALA A 397 -38.78 -30.72 13.55
CA ALA A 397 -38.97 -29.64 12.58
C ALA A 397 -38.71 -28.26 13.22
N PRO A 398 -38.06 -27.32 12.51
CA PRO A 398 -37.91 -25.97 12.98
C PRO A 398 -39.27 -25.30 13.14
N VAL A 399 -39.38 -24.38 14.10
CA VAL A 399 -40.61 -23.60 14.32
C VAL A 399 -40.77 -22.48 13.30
N LEU A 400 -39.68 -22.11 12.63
CA LEU A 400 -39.67 -21.16 11.53
C LEU A 400 -38.48 -21.47 10.61
N THR A 401 -38.72 -21.46 9.30
CA THR A 401 -37.66 -21.43 8.28
C THR A 401 -37.78 -20.11 7.55
N TRP A 402 -36.65 -19.45 7.29
CA TRP A 402 -36.61 -18.16 6.62
C TRP A 402 -35.37 -18.04 5.73
N THR A 403 -35.54 -17.46 4.55
CA THR A 403 -34.42 -17.10 3.67
C THR A 403 -34.21 -15.60 3.71
N LEU A 404 -33.00 -15.20 4.06
CA LEU A 404 -32.50 -13.83 3.95
C LEU A 404 -31.87 -13.67 2.56
N LYS A 405 -32.59 -13.03 1.64
CA LYS A 405 -32.12 -12.73 0.28
C LYS A 405 -31.52 -11.34 0.18
#